data_AF-A0A947F1Z4-F1
#
_entry.id   AF-A0A947F1Z4-F1
#
_cell.length_a   1.000
_cell.length_b   1.000
_cell.length_c   1.000
_cell.angle_alpha   90.00
_cell.angle_beta   90.00
_cell.angle_gamma   90.00
#
_symmetry.space_group_name_H-M   'P 1'
#
loop_
_entity.id
_entity.type
_entity.pdbx_description
1 polymer ?
#
loop_
_entity_poly.entity_id
_entity_poly.type
_entity_poly.pdbx_seq_one_letter_code
_entity_poly.pdbx_strand_id
1 'polypeptide(L)'
;MKNRGRSLSLIIIFIVMLSGMMGKLAMGNDSTTRLHELVQGLPETLEQWSKSSDFAVYDAENLYVYINGGAELYISYQFINLISQPYVNEEDDEIKIDIFDMGSSQNAYGIFSH
;
A
#
# COMPACT_ATOMS: atom_id res chain seq x y z
N MET A 1 -39.53 -0.94 30.70
CA MET A 1 -39.36 -1.76 29.47
C MET A 1 -38.83 -1.00 28.23
N LYS A 2 -38.46 0.30 28.32
CA LYS A 2 -38.09 1.16 27.17
C LYS A 2 -36.59 1.10 26.76
N ASN A 3 -35.70 0.59 27.61
CA ASN A 3 -34.24 0.57 27.35
C ASN A 3 -33.74 -0.60 26.50
N ARG A 4 -34.50 -1.70 26.39
CA ARG A 4 -34.06 -2.88 25.63
C ARG A 4 -33.94 -2.59 24.12
N GLY A 5 -34.85 -1.80 23.55
CA GLY A 5 -34.83 -1.46 22.11
C GLY A 5 -33.71 -0.48 21.72
N ARG A 6 -33.35 0.46 22.60
CA ARG A 6 -32.25 1.41 22.35
C ARG A 6 -30.88 0.72 22.39
N SER A 7 -30.71 -0.21 23.33
CA SER A 7 -29.49 -1.02 23.43
C SER A 7 -29.33 -1.99 22.24
N LEU A 8 -30.43 -2.60 21.77
CA LEU A 8 -30.39 -3.49 20.59
C LEU A 8 -30.00 -2.74 19.31
N SER A 9 -30.52 -1.52 19.13
CA SER A 9 -30.21 -0.67 17.97
C SER A 9 -28.74 -0.23 17.94
N LEU A 10 -28.15 0.11 19.09
CA LEU A 10 -26.73 0.45 19.21
C LEU A 10 -25.81 -0.73 18.90
N ILE A 11 -26.19 -1.95 19.31
CA ILE A 11 -25.41 -3.16 19.02
C ILE A 11 -25.41 -3.44 17.51
N ILE A 12 -26.54 -3.27 16.82
CA ILE A 12 -26.62 -3.48 15.38
C ILE A 12 -25.74 -2.48 14.63
N ILE A 13 -25.78 -1.20 15.01
CA ILE A 13 -24.92 -0.17 14.39
C ILE A 13 -23.44 -0.50 14.61
N PHE A 14 -23.07 -0.95 15.81
CA PHE A 14 -21.70 -1.35 16.12
C PHE A 14 -21.26 -2.55 15.28
N ILE A 15 -22.12 -3.56 15.11
CA ILE A 15 -21.85 -4.74 14.26
C ILE A 15 -21.69 -4.33 12.79
N VAL A 16 -22.51 -3.41 12.28
CA VAL A 16 -22.41 -2.91 10.90
C VAL A 16 -21.15 -2.07 10.67
N MET A 17 -20.72 -1.27 11.67
CA MET A 17 -19.42 -0.61 11.61
C MET A 17 -18.26 -1.62 11.63
N LEU A 18 -18.37 -2.66 12.48
CA LEU A 18 -17.34 -3.69 12.61
C LEU A 18 -17.19 -4.53 11.34
N SER A 19 -18.31 -4.86 10.66
CA SER A 19 -18.27 -5.59 9.39
C SER A 19 -17.69 -4.76 8.25
N GLY A 20 -17.94 -3.44 8.24
CA GLY A 20 -17.30 -2.51 7.30
C GLY A 20 -15.78 -2.41 7.45
N MET A 21 -15.25 -2.49 8.68
CA MET A 21 -13.81 -2.52 8.94
C MET A 21 -13.15 -3.85 8.51
N MET A 22 -13.84 -4.98 8.68
CA MET A 22 -13.28 -6.30 8.32
C MET A 22 -13.05 -6.45 6.80
N GLY A 23 -13.92 -5.84 5.98
CA GLY A 23 -13.76 -5.85 4.52
C GLY A 23 -12.51 -5.09 4.03
N LYS A 24 -12.12 -4.02 4.74
CA LYS A 24 -10.88 -3.29 4.45
C LYS A 24 -9.62 -4.06 4.85
N LEU A 25 -9.66 -4.77 5.99
CA LEU A 25 -8.54 -5.62 6.43
C LEU A 25 -8.26 -6.80 5.48
N ALA A 26 -9.31 -7.39 4.89
CA ALA A 26 -9.15 -8.57 4.05
C ALA A 26 -8.58 -8.27 2.64
N MET A 27 -8.74 -7.04 2.12
CA MET A 27 -8.23 -6.66 0.79
C MET A 27 -6.75 -6.24 0.79
N GLY A 28 -6.21 -5.78 1.93
CA GLY A 28 -4.81 -5.34 2.05
C GLY A 28 -3.78 -6.46 2.20
N ASN A 29 -4.21 -7.71 2.40
CA ASN A 29 -3.30 -8.81 2.72
C ASN A 29 -2.73 -9.52 1.47
N ASP A 30 -3.45 -9.58 0.34
CA ASP A 30 -2.97 -10.27 -0.88
C ASP A 30 -1.95 -9.41 -1.65
N SER A 31 -2.27 -8.14 -1.87
CA SER A 31 -1.40 -7.24 -2.65
C SER A 31 -0.03 -7.03 -1.99
N THR A 32 0.00 -6.71 -0.70
CA THR A 32 1.25 -6.47 0.04
C THR A 32 2.15 -7.72 0.06
N THR A 33 1.56 -8.91 0.20
CA THR A 33 2.31 -10.18 0.11
C THR A 33 2.93 -10.37 -1.27
N ARG A 34 2.18 -10.13 -2.36
CA ARG A 34 2.71 -10.22 -3.73
C ARG A 34 3.85 -9.24 -3.98
N LEU A 35 3.72 -8.00 -3.50
CA LEU A 35 4.79 -7.00 -3.60
C LEU A 35 6.06 -7.45 -2.85
N HIS A 36 5.90 -8.05 -1.67
CA HIS A 36 7.02 -8.60 -0.92
C HIS A 36 7.71 -9.75 -1.66
N GLU A 37 6.94 -10.66 -2.28
CA GLU A 37 7.48 -11.74 -3.11
C GLU A 37 8.26 -11.20 -4.32
N LEU A 38 7.76 -10.15 -4.97
CA LEU A 38 8.47 -9.49 -6.07
C LEU A 38 9.81 -8.91 -5.61
N VAL A 39 9.82 -8.20 -4.47
CA VAL A 39 11.04 -7.63 -3.90
C VAL A 39 12.03 -8.72 -3.48
N GLN A 40 11.55 -9.82 -2.90
CA GLN A 40 12.39 -10.98 -2.59
C GLN A 40 13.03 -11.61 -3.84
N GLY A 41 12.34 -11.56 -4.99
CA GLY A 41 12.86 -12.02 -6.26
C GLY A 41 13.89 -11.10 -6.92
N LEU A 42 14.07 -9.87 -6.42
CA LEU A 42 15.07 -8.94 -6.96
C LEU A 42 16.50 -9.42 -6.65
N PRO A 43 17.47 -9.21 -7.55
CA PRO A 43 18.87 -9.58 -7.33
C PRO A 43 19.45 -8.89 -6.10
N GLU A 44 20.27 -9.59 -5.31
CA GLU A 44 20.95 -9.01 -4.15
C GLU A 44 22.01 -7.96 -4.55
N THR A 45 22.57 -8.05 -5.77
CA THR A 45 23.53 -7.07 -6.31
C THR A 45 23.21 -6.74 -7.77
N LEU A 46 23.46 -5.48 -8.15
CA LEU A 46 23.33 -4.92 -9.49
C LEU A 46 24.56 -4.04 -9.76
N GLU A 47 25.61 -4.59 -10.40
CA GLU A 47 26.88 -3.88 -10.57
C GLU A 47 27.44 -3.34 -9.24
N GLN A 48 27.60 -2.01 -9.08
CA GLN A 48 28.05 -1.36 -7.85
C GLN A 48 26.97 -1.23 -6.75
N TRP A 49 25.75 -1.66 -7.02
CA TRP A 49 24.60 -1.48 -6.14
C TRP A 49 24.30 -2.77 -5.37
N SER A 50 24.12 -2.66 -4.06
CA SER A 50 23.71 -3.76 -3.18
C SER A 50 22.33 -3.50 -2.63
N LYS A 51 21.46 -4.51 -2.66
CA LYS A 51 20.09 -4.42 -2.15
C LYS A 51 20.11 -4.12 -0.65
N SER A 52 19.41 -3.08 -0.23
CA SER A 52 19.26 -2.77 1.20
C SER A 52 18.42 -3.84 1.90
N SER A 53 18.75 -4.16 3.16
CA SER A 53 17.87 -4.98 4.01
C SER A 53 16.54 -4.29 4.31
N ASP A 54 16.52 -2.95 4.23
CA ASP A 54 15.42 -2.13 4.63
C ASP A 54 14.62 -1.71 3.40
N PHE A 55 13.35 -2.10 3.35
CA PHE A 55 12.37 -1.64 2.37
C PHE A 55 11.19 -0.98 3.09
N ALA A 56 10.45 -0.15 2.37
CA ALA A 56 9.27 0.53 2.89
C ALA A 56 8.03 0.14 2.10
N VAL A 57 6.90 0.01 2.79
CA VAL A 57 5.58 -0.22 2.17
C VAL A 57 4.67 0.95 2.51
N TYR A 58 3.97 1.45 1.50
CA TYR A 58 3.01 2.54 1.62
C TYR A 58 1.65 2.13 1.07
N ASP A 59 0.58 2.58 1.70
CA ASP A 59 -0.79 2.43 1.26
C ASP A 59 -1.44 3.80 1.06
N ALA A 60 -2.71 3.83 0.65
CA ALA A 60 -3.43 5.08 0.39
C ALA A 60 -3.51 5.99 1.63
N GLU A 61 -3.36 5.47 2.84
CA GLU A 61 -3.43 6.24 4.09
C GLU A 61 -2.11 6.91 4.44
N ASN A 62 -0.97 6.46 3.90
CA ASN A 62 0.35 7.01 4.23
C ASN A 62 1.23 7.36 3.02
N LEU A 63 0.75 7.18 1.78
CA LEU A 63 1.52 7.49 0.56
C LEU A 63 2.05 8.93 0.52
N TYR A 64 1.38 9.88 1.16
CA TYR A 64 1.84 11.27 1.27
C TYR A 64 3.21 11.41 1.97
N VAL A 65 3.59 10.43 2.80
CA VAL A 65 4.92 10.38 3.42
C VAL A 65 5.99 10.12 2.36
N TYR A 66 5.66 9.33 1.34
CA TYR A 66 6.56 9.00 0.23
C TYR A 66 6.52 10.05 -0.88
N ILE A 67 5.32 10.45 -1.33
CA ILE A 67 5.09 11.37 -2.45
C ILE A 67 4.24 12.55 -1.99
N ASN A 68 4.86 13.46 -1.24
CA ASN A 68 4.16 14.62 -0.69
C ASN A 68 3.67 15.58 -1.80
N GLY A 69 2.34 15.76 -1.88
CA GLY A 69 1.66 16.57 -2.91
C GLY A 69 1.38 15.84 -4.24
N GLY A 70 1.95 14.66 -4.44
CA GLY A 70 1.65 13.80 -5.60
C GLY A 70 0.76 12.61 -5.26
N ALA A 71 0.67 12.22 -3.98
CA ALA A 71 -0.08 11.05 -3.52
C ALA A 71 -1.56 11.07 -3.95
N GLU A 72 -2.21 12.24 -3.90
CA GLU A 72 -3.62 12.41 -4.27
C GLU A 72 -3.90 11.99 -5.71
N LEU A 73 -2.94 12.21 -6.63
CA LEU A 73 -3.08 11.80 -8.02
C LEU A 73 -3.11 10.27 -8.13
N TYR A 74 -2.15 9.57 -7.51
CA TYR A 74 -2.12 8.10 -7.50
C TYR A 74 -3.39 7.51 -6.88
N ILE A 75 -3.84 8.06 -5.76
CA ILE A 75 -5.07 7.64 -5.07
C ILE A 75 -6.30 7.85 -5.97
N SER A 76 -6.35 8.93 -6.77
CA SER A 76 -7.44 9.15 -7.73
C SER A 76 -7.54 8.07 -8.82
N TYR A 77 -6.43 7.37 -9.10
CA TYR A 77 -6.36 6.20 -9.98
C TYR A 77 -6.45 4.86 -9.23
N GLN A 78 -7.15 4.83 -8.08
CA GLN A 78 -7.39 3.60 -7.30
C GLN A 78 -6.11 2.84 -6.88
N PHE A 79 -5.03 3.58 -6.60
CA PHE A 79 -3.82 3.04 -5.98
C PHE A 79 -4.13 2.12 -4.79
N ILE A 80 -3.48 0.95 -4.73
CA ILE A 80 -3.61 -0.01 -3.63
C ILE A 80 -2.47 0.19 -2.64
N ASN A 81 -1.23 -0.05 -3.08
CA ASN A 81 -0.03 0.08 -2.26
C ASN A 81 1.23 0.19 -3.15
N LEU A 82 2.35 0.52 -2.50
CA LEU A 82 3.68 0.65 -3.06
C LEU A 82 4.66 -0.07 -2.14
N ILE A 83 5.61 -0.80 -2.71
CA ILE A 83 6.84 -1.19 -2.02
C ILE A 83 8.03 -0.48 -2.68
N SER A 84 8.87 0.13 -1.86
CA SER A 84 10.10 0.81 -2.27
C SER A 84 11.29 0.02 -1.72
N GLN A 85 12.09 -0.57 -2.61
CA GLN A 85 13.31 -1.30 -2.28
C GLN A 85 14.54 -0.47 -2.67
N PRO A 86 15.29 0.07 -1.70
CA PRO A 86 16.56 0.74 -1.95
C PRO A 86 17.67 -0.24 -2.33
N TYR A 87 18.60 0.25 -3.15
CA TYR A 87 19.92 -0.29 -3.33
C TYR A 87 20.94 0.82 -3.08
N VAL A 88 22.03 0.47 -2.42
CA VAL A 88 23.09 1.41 -2.02
C VAL A 88 24.43 1.00 -2.60
N ASN A 89 25.30 1.97 -2.89
CA ASN A 89 26.68 1.72 -3.30
C ASN A 89 27.66 1.96 -2.12
N GLU A 90 28.97 1.79 -2.36
CA GLU A 90 30.00 2.01 -1.34
C GLU A 90 30.14 3.49 -0.91
N GLU A 91 29.64 4.43 -1.71
CA GLU A 91 29.65 5.87 -1.44
C GLU A 91 28.39 6.35 -0.70
N ASP A 92 27.49 5.42 -0.32
CA ASP A 92 26.19 5.68 0.32
C ASP A 92 25.20 6.45 -0.58
N ASP A 93 25.41 6.41 -1.91
CA ASP A 93 24.37 6.81 -2.85
C ASP A 93 23.27 5.76 -2.88
N GLU A 94 22.05 6.18 -3.27
CA GLU A 94 20.86 5.34 -3.26
C GLU A 94 20.14 5.38 -4.62
N ILE A 95 19.77 4.20 -5.12
CA ILE A 95 18.71 4.04 -6.13
C ILE A 95 17.56 3.25 -5.54
N LYS A 96 16.34 3.43 -6.06
CA LYS A 96 15.15 2.70 -5.59
C LYS A 96 14.48 1.97 -6.72
N ILE A 97 13.99 0.78 -6.39
CA ILE A 97 13.00 0.07 -7.19
C ILE A 97 11.65 0.24 -6.51
N ASP A 98 10.79 1.04 -7.15
CA ASP A 98 9.43 1.29 -6.70
C ASP A 98 8.44 0.44 -7.50
N ILE A 99 7.65 -0.37 -6.79
CA ILE A 99 6.65 -1.25 -7.41
C ILE A 99 5.27 -0.86 -6.87
N PHE A 100 4.46 -0.24 -7.75
CA PHE A 100 3.11 0.20 -7.46
C PHE A 100 2.10 -0.88 -7.86
N ASP A 101 1.19 -1.26 -6.94
CA ASP A 101 -0.03 -1.98 -7.29
C ASP A 101 -1.17 -0.96 -7.50
N MET A 102 -1.57 -0.80 -8.77
CA MET A 102 -2.66 0.09 -9.18
C MET A 102 -4.01 -0.64 -9.29
N GLY A 103 -4.08 -1.92 -8.90
CA GLY A 103 -5.27 -2.76 -8.94
C GLY A 103 -5.74 -3.21 -10.33
N SER A 104 -5.43 -2.45 -11.38
CA SER A 104 -5.73 -2.81 -12.78
C SER A 104 -4.72 -2.17 -13.75
N SER A 105 -4.60 -2.75 -14.94
CA SER A 105 -3.75 -2.17 -16.00
C SER A 105 -4.28 -0.82 -16.49
N GLN A 106 -5.60 -0.60 -16.45
CA GLN A 106 -6.22 0.67 -16.83
C GLN A 106 -5.81 1.79 -15.86
N ASN A 107 -5.83 1.52 -14.55
CA ASN A 107 -5.39 2.46 -13.53
C ASN A 107 -3.89 2.77 -13.65
N ALA A 108 -3.06 1.73 -13.87
CA ALA A 108 -1.62 1.89 -14.09
C ALA A 108 -1.31 2.72 -15.34
N TYR A 109 -2.04 2.49 -16.44
CA TYR A 109 -1.91 3.29 -17.64
C TYR A 109 -2.37 4.73 -17.43
N GLY A 110 -3.47 4.92 -16.70
CA GLY A 110 -4.04 6.24 -16.40
C GLY A 110 -3.07 7.15 -15.66
N ILE A 111 -2.43 6.66 -14.59
CA ILE A 111 -1.43 7.45 -13.84
C ILE A 111 -0.17 7.71 -14.67
N PHE A 112 0.29 6.74 -15.46
CA PHE A 112 1.48 6.88 -16.30
C PHE A 112 1.31 7.91 -17.42
N SER A 113 0.09 8.10 -17.91
CA SER A 113 -0.21 8.92 -19.10
C SER A 113 -0.71 10.33 -18.77
N HIS A 114 -0.70 10.75 -17.51
CA HIS A 114 -1.20 12.05 -17.07
C HIS A 114 -0.19 13.19 -17.28
#